data_AF-A0A4W5L6J4-F1
#
_entry.id   AF-A0A4W5L6J4-F1
#
_cell.length_a   1.000
_cell.length_b   1.000
_cell.length_c   1.000
_cell.angle_alpha   90.00
_cell.angle_beta   90.00
_cell.angle_gamma   90.00
#
_symmetry.space_group_name_H-M   'P 1'
#
loop_
_entity.id
_entity.type
_entity.pdbx_description
1 polymer ?
#
loop_
_entity_poly.entity_id
_entity_poly.type
_entity_poly.pdbx_seq_one_letter_code
_entity_poly.pdbx_strand_id
1 'polypeptide(L)'
;MKGTQLDCLCVILLHLLHTAGSERFEVLGPTDLIVTVAGDDIILPCYLKPNISAEDMTVDWLNLDFIDSRVYRYQNHRVIRDDQIPSYRGRTSLFEKELWRGNTSLKLTRVQGTDEGHYKCFIKAKSWYDDFTIQVLVKAVGSKPVVSIEGHREGGMGLLCETEGWHPEPELVWLDSKGVHLSAGPPKIHKDFKGFYTVKLHVIVQETDTNRFTCRVQQSRINEKMETEIHLPSE
;
A
#
# COMPACT_ATOMS: atom_id res chain seq x y z
N MET A 1 -29.70 -60.01 -27.82
CA MET A 1 -28.95 -58.78 -28.19
C MET A 1 -29.76 -57.54 -27.84
N LYS A 2 -29.76 -57.10 -26.57
CA LYS A 2 -30.36 -55.83 -26.09
C LYS A 2 -29.65 -55.36 -24.81
N GLY A 3 -28.32 -55.46 -24.78
CA GLY A 3 -27.52 -55.19 -23.57
C GLY A 3 -26.55 -54.01 -23.68
N THR A 4 -26.20 -53.55 -24.89
CA THR A 4 -25.03 -52.67 -25.07
C THR A 4 -25.34 -51.17 -25.21
N GLN A 5 -26.61 -50.79 -25.39
CA GLN A 5 -26.99 -49.38 -25.62
C GLN A 5 -27.37 -48.65 -24.32
N LEU A 6 -27.92 -49.36 -23.34
CA LEU A 6 -28.35 -48.80 -22.06
C LEU A 6 -27.15 -48.51 -21.13
N ASP A 7 -26.14 -49.38 -21.17
CA ASP A 7 -24.89 -49.22 -20.41
C ASP A 7 -24.10 -47.98 -20.86
N CYS A 8 -24.11 -47.68 -22.16
CA CYS A 8 -23.40 -46.53 -22.72
C CYS A 8 -24.04 -45.20 -22.31
N LEU A 9 -25.37 -45.13 -22.26
CA LEU A 9 -26.12 -43.96 -21.78
C LEU A 9 -25.88 -43.70 -20.29
N CYS A 10 -25.80 -44.74 -19.46
CA CYS A 10 -25.47 -44.61 -18.05
C CYS A 10 -24.04 -44.11 -17.83
N VAL A 11 -23.05 -44.58 -18.60
CA VAL A 11 -21.66 -44.09 -18.52
C VAL A 11 -21.55 -42.63 -18.96
N ILE A 12 -22.26 -42.23 -20.02
CA ILE A 12 -22.32 -40.82 -20.45
C ILE A 12 -23.02 -39.95 -19.41
N LEU A 13 -24.14 -40.40 -18.82
CA LEU A 13 -24.81 -39.67 -17.74
C LEU A 13 -23.94 -39.57 -16.48
N LEU A 14 -23.23 -40.63 -16.11
CA LEU A 14 -22.30 -40.64 -14.97
C LEU A 14 -21.10 -39.72 -15.20
N HIS A 15 -20.57 -39.65 -16.43
CA HIS A 15 -19.57 -38.66 -16.81
C HIS A 15 -20.12 -37.22 -16.80
N LEU A 16 -21.34 -37.00 -17.32
CA LEU A 16 -22.00 -35.69 -17.27
C LEU A 16 -22.29 -35.25 -15.83
N LEU A 17 -22.67 -36.18 -14.94
CA LEU A 17 -22.86 -35.95 -13.51
C LEU A 17 -21.52 -35.69 -12.78
N HIS A 18 -20.43 -36.35 -13.17
CA HIS A 18 -19.08 -36.04 -12.64
C HIS A 18 -18.57 -34.67 -13.12
N THR A 19 -18.92 -34.24 -14.34
CA THR A 19 -18.61 -32.87 -14.82
C THR A 19 -19.50 -31.79 -14.21
N ALA A 20 -20.56 -32.17 -13.49
CA ALA A 20 -21.46 -31.26 -12.79
C ALA A 20 -21.12 -31.09 -11.29
N GLY A 21 -19.89 -31.41 -10.89
CA GLY A 21 -19.37 -31.01 -9.58
C GLY A 21 -19.25 -29.49 -9.52
N SER A 22 -20.08 -28.83 -8.70
CA SER A 22 -19.86 -27.41 -8.38
C SER A 22 -18.51 -27.28 -7.67
N GLU A 23 -17.53 -26.68 -8.32
CA GLU A 23 -16.22 -26.40 -7.72
C GLU A 23 -16.41 -25.48 -6.51
N ARG A 24 -16.49 -26.07 -5.31
CA ARG A 24 -16.51 -25.33 -4.06
C ARG A 24 -15.09 -25.20 -3.53
N PHE A 25 -14.73 -23.98 -3.15
CA PHE A 25 -13.45 -23.65 -2.56
C PHE A 25 -13.60 -22.53 -1.53
N GLU A 26 -12.62 -22.44 -0.65
CA GLU A 26 -12.37 -21.29 0.24
C GLU A 26 -11.17 -20.51 -0.32
N VAL A 27 -11.20 -19.18 -0.20
CA VAL A 27 -10.04 -18.32 -0.46
C VAL A 27 -9.35 -18.01 0.87
N LEU A 28 -8.07 -18.33 0.93
CA LEU A 28 -7.23 -18.13 2.10
C LEU A 28 -6.19 -17.05 1.82
N GLY A 29 -5.91 -16.23 2.83
CA GLY A 29 -4.81 -15.27 2.82
C GLY A 29 -4.15 -15.15 4.20
N PRO A 30 -3.26 -14.17 4.39
CA PRO A 30 -2.59 -13.95 5.67
C PRO A 30 -3.59 -13.50 6.75
N THR A 31 -3.40 -13.96 7.98
CA THR A 31 -4.17 -13.48 9.14
C THR A 31 -3.71 -12.12 9.63
N ASP A 32 -2.41 -11.84 9.47
CA ASP A 32 -1.79 -10.59 9.90
C ASP A 32 -1.73 -9.58 8.75
N LEU A 33 -1.69 -8.29 9.12
CA LEU A 33 -1.46 -7.22 8.16
C LEU A 33 -0.06 -7.31 7.54
N ILE A 34 0.08 -6.84 6.31
CA ILE A 34 1.37 -6.76 5.61
C ILE A 34 1.96 -5.36 5.80
N VAL A 35 3.14 -5.28 6.39
CA VAL A 35 3.94 -4.05 6.47
C VAL A 35 5.03 -4.10 5.41
N THR A 36 5.17 -3.03 4.63
CA THR A 36 6.24 -2.92 3.63
C THR A 36 6.87 -1.53 3.62
N VAL A 37 8.11 -1.46 3.13
CA VAL A 37 8.78 -0.19 2.85
C VAL A 37 8.44 0.25 1.43
N ALA A 38 8.29 1.56 1.23
CA ALA A 38 8.11 2.13 -0.10
C ALA A 38 9.33 1.83 -0.98
N GLY A 39 9.08 1.49 -2.25
CA GLY A 39 10.10 1.07 -3.20
C GLY A 39 10.28 -0.44 -3.30
N ASP A 40 9.89 -1.21 -2.28
CA ASP A 40 9.99 -2.67 -2.29
C ASP A 40 8.98 -3.32 -3.25
N ASP A 41 9.27 -4.58 -3.60
CA ASP A 41 8.31 -5.48 -4.22
C ASP A 41 7.66 -6.34 -3.12
N ILE A 42 6.33 -6.46 -3.14
CA ILE A 42 5.57 -7.28 -2.19
C ILE A 42 4.77 -8.37 -2.88
N ILE A 43 4.43 -9.40 -2.11
CA ILE A 43 3.48 -10.43 -2.50
C ILE A 43 2.28 -10.33 -1.55
N LEU A 44 1.08 -10.22 -2.12
CA LEU A 44 -0.18 -10.33 -1.41
C LEU A 44 -0.66 -11.78 -1.54
N PRO A 45 -0.55 -12.61 -0.50
CA PRO A 45 -0.82 -14.03 -0.60
C PRO A 45 -2.32 -14.31 -0.72
N CYS A 46 -2.69 -15.16 -1.69
CA CYS A 46 -4.06 -15.61 -1.89
C CYS A 46 -4.06 -17.02 -2.49
N TYR A 47 -4.77 -17.96 -1.84
CA TYR A 47 -4.74 -19.37 -2.19
C TYR A 47 -6.13 -20.01 -2.12
N LEU A 48 -6.38 -21.01 -2.96
CA LEU A 48 -7.59 -21.82 -2.91
C LEU A 48 -7.43 -23.02 -1.97
N LYS A 49 -8.49 -23.32 -1.22
CA LYS A 49 -8.63 -24.56 -0.45
C LYS A 49 -9.91 -25.28 -0.84
N PRO A 50 -9.86 -26.55 -1.29
CA PRO A 50 -8.66 -27.34 -1.54
C PRO A 50 -7.81 -26.77 -2.69
N ASN A 51 -6.56 -27.24 -2.83
CA ASN A 51 -5.66 -26.83 -3.92
C ASN A 51 -6.20 -27.34 -5.26
N ILE A 52 -6.99 -26.51 -5.95
CA ILE A 52 -7.56 -26.77 -7.27
C ILE A 52 -7.05 -25.73 -8.27
N SER A 53 -7.13 -26.02 -9.58
CA SER A 53 -6.69 -25.08 -10.59
C SER A 53 -7.55 -23.82 -10.61
N ALA A 54 -6.91 -22.66 -10.66
CA ALA A 54 -7.54 -21.35 -10.87
C ALA A 54 -7.39 -20.85 -12.31
N GLU A 55 -6.83 -21.65 -13.23
CA GLU A 55 -6.51 -21.22 -14.61
C GLU A 55 -7.76 -20.81 -15.40
N ASP A 56 -8.87 -21.51 -15.18
CA ASP A 56 -10.17 -21.26 -15.83
C ASP A 56 -11.10 -20.34 -15.02
N MET A 57 -10.61 -19.78 -13.91
CA MET A 57 -11.37 -18.89 -13.03
C MET A 57 -11.10 -17.41 -13.35
N THR A 58 -11.98 -16.53 -12.86
CA THR A 58 -11.69 -15.09 -12.79
C THR A 58 -11.00 -14.78 -11.46
N VAL A 59 -9.84 -14.13 -11.52
CA VAL A 59 -9.07 -13.65 -10.37
C VAL A 59 -9.08 -12.14 -10.39
N ASP A 60 -9.75 -11.54 -9.41
CA ASP A 60 -9.81 -10.10 -9.23
C ASP A 60 -9.07 -9.68 -7.97
N TRP A 61 -8.14 -8.73 -8.12
CA TRP A 61 -7.59 -8.00 -7.00
C TRP A 61 -8.15 -6.58 -7.00
N LEU A 62 -8.72 -6.20 -5.87
CA LEU A 62 -9.32 -4.90 -5.64
C LEU A 62 -8.62 -4.22 -4.47
N ASN A 63 -8.36 -2.92 -4.54
CA ASN A 63 -8.08 -2.09 -3.39
C ASN A 63 -9.38 -1.35 -3.02
N LEU A 64 -9.97 -1.75 -1.89
CA LEU A 64 -11.29 -1.33 -1.43
C LEU A 64 -11.33 0.14 -0.97
N ASP A 65 -10.17 0.77 -0.77
CA ASP A 65 -10.09 2.16 -0.35
C ASP A 65 -10.30 3.15 -1.52
N PHE A 66 -10.42 2.64 -2.76
CA PHE A 66 -10.69 3.42 -3.96
C PHE A 66 -12.08 3.11 -4.56
N ILE A 67 -12.73 4.14 -5.14
CA ILE A 67 -14.00 3.99 -5.87
C ILE A 67 -13.80 3.10 -7.10
N ASP A 68 -12.79 3.41 -7.91
CA ASP A 68 -12.29 2.54 -8.97
C ASP A 68 -11.34 1.54 -8.34
N SER A 69 -11.87 0.46 -7.76
CA SER A 69 -11.09 -0.41 -6.87
C SER A 69 -10.15 -1.38 -7.59
N ARG A 70 -10.18 -1.55 -8.92
CA ARG A 70 -9.52 -2.69 -9.56
C ARG A 70 -8.02 -2.53 -9.76
N VAL A 71 -7.27 -3.32 -9.00
CA VAL A 71 -5.80 -3.39 -9.02
C VAL A 71 -5.30 -4.34 -10.11
N TYR A 72 -5.95 -5.48 -10.29
CA TYR A 72 -5.57 -6.50 -11.28
C TYR A 72 -6.76 -7.41 -11.62
N ARG A 73 -6.80 -7.89 -12.86
CA ARG A 73 -7.74 -8.93 -13.29
C ARG A 73 -7.09 -9.92 -14.22
N TYR A 74 -7.27 -11.20 -13.90
CA TYR A 74 -7.03 -12.32 -14.80
C TYR A 74 -8.36 -13.01 -15.11
N GLN A 75 -8.62 -13.23 -16.40
CA GLN A 75 -9.83 -13.90 -16.88
C GLN A 75 -9.60 -14.42 -18.30
N ASN A 76 -10.13 -15.61 -18.62
CA ASN A 76 -9.99 -16.24 -19.95
C ASN A 76 -8.51 -16.36 -20.39
N HIS A 77 -7.65 -16.84 -19.49
CA HIS A 77 -6.20 -17.00 -19.70
C HIS A 77 -5.43 -15.74 -20.12
N ARG A 78 -5.93 -14.57 -19.74
CA ARG A 78 -5.26 -13.29 -20.03
C ARG A 78 -5.49 -12.26 -18.94
N VAL A 79 -4.61 -11.27 -18.91
CA VAL A 79 -4.76 -10.07 -18.09
C VAL A 79 -5.73 -9.10 -18.77
N ILE A 80 -6.73 -8.64 -18.02
CA ILE A 80 -7.69 -7.63 -18.47
C ILE A 80 -7.28 -6.27 -17.88
N ARG A 81 -7.15 -5.25 -18.73
CA ARG A 81 -6.59 -3.93 -18.34
C ARG A 81 -7.57 -2.76 -18.47
N ASP A 82 -8.73 -2.97 -19.08
CA ASP A 82 -9.68 -1.92 -19.46
C ASP A 82 -10.12 -1.09 -18.24
N ASP A 83 -10.42 -1.75 -17.13
CA ASP A 83 -10.86 -1.15 -15.86
C ASP A 83 -9.77 -1.16 -14.77
N GLN A 84 -8.52 -1.44 -15.13
CA GLN A 84 -7.40 -1.42 -14.17
C GLN A 84 -6.98 0.01 -13.83
N ILE A 85 -6.89 0.32 -12.54
CA ILE A 85 -6.37 1.60 -12.02
C ILE A 85 -5.01 1.91 -12.68
N PRO A 86 -4.83 3.10 -13.30
CA PRO A 86 -3.61 3.42 -14.04
C PRO A 86 -2.31 3.29 -13.25
N SER A 87 -2.29 3.63 -11.96
CA SER A 87 -1.10 3.57 -11.10
C SER A 87 -0.60 2.15 -10.80
N TYR A 88 -1.41 1.11 -11.05
CA TYR A 88 -1.04 -0.30 -10.87
C TYR A 88 -0.61 -0.98 -12.19
N ARG A 89 -0.86 -0.36 -13.35
CA ARG A 89 -0.52 -0.93 -14.66
C ARG A 89 1.00 -1.13 -14.77
N GLY A 90 1.41 -2.34 -15.17
CA GLY A 90 2.82 -2.71 -15.28
C GLY A 90 3.56 -2.86 -13.94
N ARG A 91 2.83 -2.79 -12.82
CA ARG A 91 3.37 -3.04 -11.47
C ARG A 91 2.82 -4.30 -10.83
N THR A 92 1.75 -4.86 -11.37
CA THR A 92 1.05 -6.02 -10.82
C THR A 92 1.11 -7.24 -11.74
N SER A 93 1.24 -8.43 -11.15
CA SER A 93 1.23 -9.71 -11.87
C SER A 93 0.84 -10.86 -10.95
N LEU A 94 0.22 -11.91 -11.49
CA LEU A 94 0.07 -13.20 -10.80
C LEU A 94 1.28 -14.11 -11.05
N PHE A 95 1.41 -15.15 -10.22
CA PHE A 95 2.29 -16.28 -10.47
C PHE A 95 1.60 -17.27 -11.41
N GLU A 96 1.50 -16.94 -12.70
CA GLU A 96 0.71 -17.71 -13.68
C GLU A 96 1.03 -19.22 -13.68
N LYS A 97 2.30 -19.58 -13.49
CA LYS A 97 2.76 -20.99 -13.43
C LYS A 97 2.31 -21.76 -12.18
N GLU A 98 1.76 -21.08 -11.17
CA GLU A 98 1.24 -21.68 -9.93
C GLU A 98 -0.29 -21.66 -9.86
N LEU A 99 -0.98 -21.11 -10.88
CA LEU A 99 -2.45 -21.08 -10.94
C LEU A 99 -3.05 -22.48 -10.93
N TRP A 100 -2.41 -23.46 -11.58
CA TRP A 100 -2.85 -24.86 -11.58
C TRP A 100 -2.90 -25.50 -10.19
N ARG A 101 -2.21 -24.91 -9.21
CA ARG A 101 -2.20 -25.34 -7.79
C ARG A 101 -3.08 -24.48 -6.89
N GLY A 102 -3.81 -23.52 -7.46
CA GLY A 102 -4.68 -22.60 -6.74
C GLY A 102 -3.95 -21.41 -6.10
N ASN A 103 -2.73 -21.07 -6.53
CA ASN A 103 -2.05 -19.86 -6.07
C ASN A 103 -2.45 -18.66 -6.93
N THR A 104 -3.24 -17.76 -6.35
CA THR A 104 -3.74 -16.54 -6.98
C THR A 104 -3.12 -15.28 -6.35
N SER A 105 -1.95 -15.43 -5.72
CA SER A 105 -1.22 -14.34 -5.07
C SER A 105 -0.80 -13.25 -6.06
N LEU A 106 -0.92 -11.99 -5.63
CA LEU A 106 -0.52 -10.84 -6.43
C LEU A 106 0.90 -10.41 -6.08
N LYS A 107 1.78 -10.30 -7.07
CA LYS A 107 3.02 -9.53 -6.93
C LYS A 107 2.72 -8.06 -7.27
N LEU A 108 3.05 -7.14 -6.35
CA LEU A 108 3.01 -5.70 -6.57
C LEU A 108 4.45 -5.15 -6.47
N THR A 109 4.91 -4.45 -7.51
CA THR A 109 6.29 -3.97 -7.60
C THR A 109 6.41 -2.47 -7.32
N ARG A 110 7.56 -2.06 -6.78
CA ARG A 110 7.89 -0.66 -6.47
C ARG A 110 6.79 0.05 -5.68
N VAL A 111 6.45 -0.48 -4.50
CA VAL A 111 5.35 0.00 -3.65
C VAL A 111 5.44 1.51 -3.38
N GLN A 112 4.30 2.19 -3.41
CA GLN A 112 4.13 3.63 -3.20
C GLN A 112 3.21 3.89 -2.00
N GLY A 113 3.22 5.09 -1.44
CA GLY A 113 2.33 5.46 -0.33
C GLY A 113 0.83 5.33 -0.68
N THR A 114 0.45 5.52 -1.96
CA THR A 114 -0.92 5.29 -2.44
C THR A 114 -1.35 3.83 -2.49
N ASP A 115 -0.41 2.89 -2.34
CA ASP A 115 -0.73 1.47 -2.33
C ASP A 115 -1.07 0.97 -0.91
N GLU A 116 -0.99 1.80 0.14
CA GLU A 116 -1.57 1.50 1.45
C GLU A 116 -3.09 1.30 1.31
N GLY A 117 -3.64 0.30 2.01
CA GLY A 117 -5.08 0.07 2.06
C GLY A 117 -5.52 -1.38 2.19
N HIS A 118 -6.80 -1.62 1.94
CA HIS A 118 -7.43 -2.95 2.05
C HIS A 118 -7.56 -3.62 0.69
N TYR A 119 -6.83 -4.72 0.50
CA TYR A 119 -6.82 -5.47 -0.74
C TYR A 119 -7.72 -6.70 -0.64
N LYS A 120 -8.70 -6.81 -1.53
CA LYS A 120 -9.53 -8.00 -1.67
C LYS A 120 -9.05 -8.86 -2.84
N CYS A 121 -8.75 -10.12 -2.55
CA CYS A 121 -8.61 -11.18 -3.54
C CYS A 121 -9.96 -11.86 -3.72
N PHE A 122 -10.62 -11.64 -4.86
CA PHE A 122 -11.92 -12.22 -5.19
C PHE A 122 -11.77 -13.23 -6.32
N ILE A 123 -12.15 -14.49 -6.06
CA ILE A 123 -12.03 -15.58 -7.03
C ILE A 123 -13.42 -16.06 -7.42
N LYS A 124 -13.69 -16.12 -8.72
CA LYS A 124 -14.98 -16.54 -9.26
C LYS A 124 -14.82 -17.68 -10.27
N ALA A 125 -15.40 -18.81 -9.93
CA ALA A 125 -15.67 -19.92 -10.84
C ALA A 125 -17.07 -19.80 -11.47
N LYS A 126 -17.46 -20.80 -12.26
CA LYS A 126 -18.73 -20.78 -13.00
C LYS A 126 -19.98 -20.69 -12.10
N SER A 127 -19.98 -21.41 -10.98
CA SER A 127 -21.13 -21.54 -10.06
C SER A 127 -20.80 -21.25 -8.59
N TRP A 128 -19.60 -20.75 -8.32
CA TRP A 128 -19.10 -20.47 -6.97
C TRP A 128 -18.15 -19.27 -6.99
N TYR A 129 -18.04 -18.61 -5.84
CA TYR A 129 -17.05 -17.57 -5.60
C TYR A 129 -16.71 -17.56 -4.11
N ASP A 130 -15.54 -17.04 -3.79
CA ASP A 130 -15.16 -16.68 -2.43
C ASP A 130 -14.09 -15.58 -2.47
N ASP A 131 -13.83 -14.92 -1.34
CA ASP A 131 -12.86 -13.84 -1.26
C ASP A 131 -12.15 -13.72 0.08
N PHE A 132 -11.00 -13.06 0.07
CA PHE A 132 -10.22 -12.75 1.25
C PHE A 132 -9.70 -11.32 1.20
N THR A 133 -9.70 -10.62 2.33
CA THR A 133 -9.24 -9.22 2.44
C THR A 133 -7.97 -9.13 3.28
N ILE A 134 -6.98 -8.38 2.77
CA ILE A 134 -5.65 -8.17 3.36
C ILE A 134 -5.47 -6.68 3.63
N GLN A 135 -4.96 -6.32 4.79
CA GLN A 135 -4.56 -4.94 5.08
C GLN A 135 -3.07 -4.75 4.76
N VAL A 136 -2.74 -3.72 3.99
CA VAL A 136 -1.36 -3.34 3.65
C VAL A 136 -1.06 -1.98 4.27
N LEU A 137 0.05 -1.89 5.01
CA LEU A 137 0.61 -0.65 5.54
C LEU A 137 1.94 -0.34 4.86
N VAL A 138 2.10 0.89 4.39
CA VAL A 138 3.32 1.34 3.73
C VAL A 138 4.12 2.23 4.69
N LYS A 139 5.43 2.03 4.72
CA LYS A 139 6.37 2.86 5.48
C LYS A 139 7.33 3.55 4.52
N ALA A 140 7.48 4.86 4.63
CA ALA A 140 8.53 5.61 3.95
C ALA A 140 9.18 6.57 4.95
N VAL A 141 10.48 6.36 5.16
CA VAL A 141 11.32 7.26 5.94
C VAL A 141 11.85 8.31 4.98
N GLY A 142 11.46 9.56 5.21
CA GLY A 142 11.82 10.67 4.36
C GLY A 142 13.21 11.23 4.65
N SER A 143 13.45 12.43 4.12
CA SER A 143 14.72 13.13 4.29
C SER A 143 14.87 13.71 5.71
N LYS A 144 16.13 13.86 6.14
CA LYS A 144 16.45 14.66 7.32
C LYS A 144 15.92 16.09 7.13
N PRO A 145 15.30 16.73 8.16
CA PRO A 145 14.75 18.06 8.02
C PRO A 145 15.83 19.06 7.61
N VAL A 146 15.55 19.90 6.63
CA VAL A 146 16.42 20.99 6.17
C VAL A 146 15.92 22.29 6.79
N VAL A 147 16.83 23.04 7.39
CA VAL A 147 16.53 24.34 7.99
C VAL A 147 17.09 25.46 7.11
N SER A 148 16.29 26.49 6.86
CA SER A 148 16.69 27.70 6.16
C SER A 148 16.30 28.96 6.94
N ILE A 149 17.12 30.01 6.80
CA ILE A 149 16.89 31.32 7.40
C ILE A 149 16.10 32.17 6.40
N GLU A 150 14.92 32.64 6.79
CA GLU A 150 14.06 33.50 5.96
C GLU A 150 14.33 34.99 6.17
N GLY A 151 15.20 35.34 7.13
CA GLY A 151 15.58 36.71 7.47
C GLY A 151 14.75 37.32 8.60
N HIS A 152 15.05 38.58 8.93
CA HIS A 152 14.35 39.32 9.98
C HIS A 152 12.91 39.63 9.60
N ARG A 153 11.99 39.39 10.54
CA ARG A 153 10.55 39.64 10.45
C ARG A 153 10.08 40.36 11.71
N GLU A 154 8.83 40.81 11.72
CA GLU A 154 8.22 41.36 12.92
C GLU A 154 8.27 40.32 14.05
N GLY A 155 8.95 40.65 15.15
CA GLY A 155 9.09 39.77 16.32
C GLY A 155 10.35 38.89 16.38
N GLY A 156 11.22 38.89 15.37
CA GLY A 156 12.51 38.18 15.44
C GLY A 156 13.03 37.65 14.10
N MET A 157 13.86 36.61 14.14
CA MET A 157 14.38 35.93 12.95
C MET A 157 13.43 34.83 12.49
N GLY A 158 13.03 34.86 11.21
CA GLY A 158 12.20 33.82 10.61
C GLY A 158 13.03 32.61 10.19
N LEU A 159 12.60 31.42 10.59
CA LEU A 159 13.19 30.14 10.19
C LEU A 159 12.13 29.25 9.52
N LEU A 160 12.56 28.49 8.52
CA LEU A 160 11.77 27.48 7.84
C LEU A 160 12.44 26.12 8.00
N CYS A 161 11.65 25.13 8.43
CA CYS A 161 12.05 23.74 8.41
C CYS A 161 11.24 22.98 7.36
N GLU A 162 11.89 22.16 6.55
CA GLU A 162 11.27 21.38 5.47
C GLU A 162 11.79 19.94 5.46
N THR A 163 10.89 18.98 5.22
CA THR A 163 11.22 17.57 5.06
C THR A 163 10.29 16.92 4.04
N GLU A 164 10.77 15.92 3.31
CA GLU A 164 10.06 15.31 2.17
C GLU A 164 10.18 13.78 2.16
N GLY A 165 9.28 13.11 1.44
CA GLY A 165 9.37 11.66 1.18
C GLY A 165 8.82 10.78 2.30
N TRP A 166 8.05 11.33 3.24
CA TRP A 166 7.52 10.56 4.38
C TRP A 166 6.20 9.89 4.06
N HIS A 167 5.96 8.70 4.60
CA HIS A 167 4.63 8.11 4.68
C HIS A 167 4.60 7.12 5.86
N PRO A 168 3.63 7.21 6.79
CA PRO A 168 2.53 8.18 6.86
C PRO A 168 2.98 9.65 7.08
N GLU A 169 2.02 10.57 7.14
CA GLU A 169 2.24 12.01 7.39
C GLU A 169 3.03 12.26 8.68
N PRO A 170 4.25 12.86 8.61
CA PRO A 170 5.08 13.11 9.79
C PRO A 170 4.70 14.43 10.47
N GLU A 171 5.15 14.61 11.71
CA GLU A 171 5.03 15.86 12.45
C GLU A 171 6.38 16.58 12.48
N LEU A 172 6.38 17.89 12.21
CA LEU A 172 7.52 18.77 12.46
C LEU A 172 7.29 19.55 13.75
N VAL A 173 8.34 19.69 14.55
CA VAL A 173 8.35 20.54 15.75
C VAL A 173 9.63 21.35 15.82
N TRP A 174 9.51 22.57 16.34
CA TRP A 174 10.64 23.44 16.66
C TRP A 174 10.92 23.40 18.16
N LEU A 175 12.20 23.31 18.51
CA LEU A 175 12.67 23.23 19.89
C LEU A 175 13.74 24.29 20.15
N ASP A 176 13.76 24.82 21.36
CA ASP A 176 14.86 25.65 21.85
C ASP A 176 16.09 24.80 22.23
N SER A 177 17.15 25.45 22.72
CA SER A 177 18.40 24.79 23.15
C SER A 177 18.24 23.86 24.36
N LYS A 178 17.13 23.95 25.09
CA LYS A 178 16.78 23.09 26.23
C LYS A 178 15.84 21.95 25.81
N GLY A 179 15.46 21.88 24.54
CA GLY A 179 14.53 20.88 24.01
C GLY A 179 13.07 21.20 24.30
N VAL A 180 12.72 22.44 24.63
CA VAL A 180 11.35 22.89 24.88
C VAL A 180 10.70 23.31 23.57
N HIS A 181 9.43 22.95 23.37
CA HIS A 181 8.67 23.29 22.17
C HIS A 181 8.49 24.81 22.01
N LEU A 182 8.79 25.30 20.81
CA LEU A 182 8.53 26.67 20.39
C LEU A 182 7.14 26.81 19.81
N SER A 183 6.52 27.97 20.02
CA SER A 183 5.28 28.33 19.35
C SER A 183 5.56 28.65 17.88
N ALA A 184 5.16 27.75 17.00
CA ALA A 184 5.31 27.89 15.55
C ALA A 184 3.96 28.16 14.88
N GLY A 185 4.00 28.62 13.62
CA GLY A 185 2.80 28.72 12.79
C GLY A 185 2.24 27.33 12.40
N PRO A 186 1.10 27.26 11.70
CA PRO A 186 0.59 25.99 11.20
C PRO A 186 1.53 25.37 10.17
N PRO A 187 1.70 24.03 10.15
CA PRO A 187 2.49 23.36 9.13
C PRO A 187 1.82 23.47 7.76
N LYS A 188 2.63 23.61 6.71
CA LYS A 188 2.20 23.47 5.32
C LYS A 188 2.51 22.05 4.88
N ILE A 189 1.48 21.32 4.47
CA ILE A 189 1.57 19.90 4.14
C ILE A 189 1.17 19.70 2.69
N HIS A 190 2.01 18.99 1.95
CA HIS A 190 1.74 18.58 0.58
C HIS A 190 1.92 17.07 0.45
N LYS A 191 1.00 16.41 -0.24
CA LYS A 191 1.08 14.99 -0.57
C LYS A 191 1.23 14.84 -2.08
N ASP A 192 2.27 14.14 -2.52
CA ASP A 192 2.51 13.91 -3.94
C ASP A 192 1.58 12.83 -4.52
N PHE A 193 1.64 12.63 -5.84
CA PHE A 193 0.82 11.63 -6.54
C PHE A 193 1.16 10.18 -6.17
N LYS A 194 2.33 9.94 -5.56
CA LYS A 194 2.76 8.62 -5.04
C LYS A 194 2.36 8.44 -3.57
N GLY A 195 1.78 9.46 -2.95
CA GLY A 195 1.28 9.44 -1.59
C GLY A 195 2.32 9.79 -0.54
N PHE A 196 3.47 10.36 -0.91
CA PHE A 196 4.49 10.80 0.03
C PHE A 196 4.27 12.26 0.45
N TYR A 197 4.57 12.54 1.72
CA TYR A 197 4.36 13.83 2.36
C TYR A 197 5.62 14.68 2.34
N THR A 198 5.41 15.95 2.02
CA THR A 198 6.34 17.06 2.26
C THR A 198 5.71 17.98 3.29
N VAL A 199 6.43 18.25 4.37
CA VAL A 199 5.95 19.09 5.48
C VAL A 199 6.91 20.25 5.66
N LYS A 200 6.35 21.46 5.79
CA LYS A 200 7.10 22.68 6.09
C LYS A 200 6.55 23.35 7.33
N LEU A 201 7.42 23.84 8.19
CA LEU A 201 7.04 24.52 9.43
C LEU A 201 7.85 25.80 9.62
N HIS A 202 7.14 26.93 9.73
CA HIS A 202 7.73 28.25 9.95
C HIS A 202 7.67 28.62 11.44
N VAL A 203 8.73 29.25 11.93
CA VAL A 203 8.79 29.83 13.29
C VAL A 203 9.49 31.19 13.25
N ILE A 204 9.12 32.08 14.17
CA ILE A 204 9.83 33.33 14.43
C ILE A 204 10.50 33.16 15.79
N VAL A 205 11.82 33.31 15.85
CA VAL A 205 12.61 33.15 17.07
C VAL A 205 13.25 34.46 17.48
N GLN A 206 13.33 34.68 18.78
CA GLN A 206 14.05 35.79 19.38
C GLN A 206 15.47 35.35 19.74
N GLU A 207 16.36 36.33 19.90
CA GLU A 207 17.73 36.05 20.35
C GLU A 207 17.73 35.43 21.75
N THR A 208 18.61 34.46 21.95
CA THR A 208 18.82 33.74 23.22
C THR A 208 20.31 33.70 23.53
N ASP A 209 20.65 33.28 24.76
CA ASP A 209 22.03 33.08 25.21
C ASP A 209 22.85 32.10 24.33
N THR A 210 22.17 31.16 23.69
CA THR A 210 22.78 30.07 22.91
C THR A 210 22.52 30.20 21.41
N ASN A 211 21.49 30.96 21.01
CA ASN A 211 21.02 31.09 19.63
C ASN A 211 20.96 29.75 18.89
N ARG A 212 20.54 28.70 19.59
CA ARG A 212 20.45 27.32 19.09
C ARG A 212 19.01 26.88 19.03
N PHE A 213 18.61 26.40 17.87
CA PHE A 213 17.25 25.95 17.59
C PHE A 213 17.30 24.61 16.87
N THR A 214 16.39 23.70 17.22
CA THR A 214 16.32 22.38 16.59
C THR A 214 14.99 22.21 15.90
N CYS A 215 15.02 21.85 14.62
CA CYS A 215 13.85 21.29 13.96
C CYS A 215 13.91 19.76 14.05
N ARG A 216 12.83 19.15 14.53
CA ARG A 216 12.67 17.71 14.65
C ARG A 216 11.50 17.25 13.80
N VAL A 217 11.73 16.21 13.00
CA VAL A 217 10.67 15.42 12.35
C VAL A 217 10.44 14.15 13.18
N GLN A 218 9.18 13.80 13.39
CA GLN A 218 8.78 12.57 14.07
C GLN A 218 7.62 11.87 13.34
N GLN A 219 7.68 10.54 13.25
CA GLN A 219 6.60 9.69 12.77
C GLN A 219 6.36 8.56 13.76
N SER A 220 5.31 8.70 14.57
CA SER A 220 4.99 7.76 15.65
C SER A 220 4.57 6.38 15.13
N ARG A 221 3.86 6.29 13.98
CA ARG A 221 3.38 5.01 13.42
C ARG A 221 4.50 4.07 13.01
N ILE A 222 5.66 4.61 12.64
CA ILE A 222 6.83 3.83 12.24
C ILE A 222 8.01 3.99 13.21
N ASN A 223 7.81 4.73 14.30
CA ASN A 223 8.79 5.02 15.35
C ASN A 223 10.10 5.65 14.82
N GLU A 224 9.98 6.62 13.92
CA GLU A 224 11.12 7.30 13.30
C GLU A 224 11.21 8.75 13.75
N LYS A 225 12.45 9.21 13.95
CA LYS A 225 12.75 10.58 14.41
C LYS A 225 14.07 11.06 13.85
N MET A 226 14.09 12.27 13.29
CA MET A 226 15.32 12.92 12.81
C MET A 226 15.32 14.39 13.19
N GLU A 227 16.51 14.98 13.36
CA GLU A 227 16.67 16.33 13.90
C GLU A 227 17.78 17.08 13.19
N THR A 228 17.55 18.37 12.92
CA THR A 228 18.56 19.31 12.43
C THR A 228 18.60 20.51 13.35
N GLU A 229 19.79 20.78 13.86
CA GLU A 229 20.07 21.94 14.68
C GLU A 229 20.63 23.06 13.80
N ILE A 230 20.22 24.30 14.10
CA ILE A 230 20.78 25.51 13.53
C ILE A 230 21.28 26.42 14.66
N HIS A 231 22.40 27.07 14.41
CA HIS A 231 22.93 28.15 15.25
C HIS A 231 22.84 29.46 14.48
N LEU A 232 22.17 30.46 15.06
CA LEU A 232 22.09 31.79 14.48
C LEU A 232 23.28 32.62 14.97
N PRO A 233 23.98 33.34 14.08
CA PRO A 233 25.02 34.27 14.51
C PRO A 233 24.39 35.37 15.36
N SER A 234 25.05 35.71 16.48
CA SER A 234 24.74 36.93 17.23
C SER A 234 25.10 38.16 16.40
N GLU A 235 24.32 39.22 16.53
CA GLU A 235 24.65 40.55 15.99
C GLU A 235 25.80 41.22 16.74
#